data_AF-A0A1Q5H916-F1
#
_entry.id   AF-A0A1Q5H916-F1
#
_cell.length_a   1.000
_cell.length_b   1.000
_cell.length_c   1.000
_cell.angle_alpha   90.00
_cell.angle_beta   90.00
_cell.angle_gamma   90.00
#
_symmetry.space_group_name_H-M   'P 1'
#
loop_
_entity.id
_entity.type
_entity.pdbx_description
1 polymer ?
#
loop_
_entity_poly.entity_id
_entity_poly.type
_entity_poly.pdbx_seq_one_letter_code
_entity_poly.pdbx_strand_id
1 'polypeptide(L)'
;MGAVGGLGCLASPAVLLGTVVVVIILGGLGVLLYPLIVLIQLFGGGGTEPAIEAKKVVEVLQGDGKGELDPAQVPADLLESIKAAGALCEAIGPVVVAAQLDRESGFDPNKVGPEGEEGISQLAPAVFTQFGEDDDDNGKVSAFDAADSIMAQGRHLCALAGEVQGLVDSGQAIGTVLDLTLAAYNTNVEAVRQAGGIPAVNRTTGYVVSIRAMFAKYEGIGAPPPSFPPTTPPATPTPTPTAPSSPDPTPSPNASP
;
A
#
# COMPACT_ATOMS: atom_id res chain seq x y z
N MET A 1 53.73 35.44 36.80
CA MET A 1 52.90 34.48 37.56
C MET A 1 51.55 35.12 37.88
N GLY A 2 50.45 34.38 37.64
CA GLY A 2 49.09 34.59 38.17
C GLY A 2 48.21 35.60 37.41
N ALA A 3 46.93 35.39 37.12
CA ALA A 3 46.05 34.23 37.20
C ALA A 3 44.84 34.50 36.29
N VAL A 4 44.36 33.45 35.63
CA VAL A 4 43.13 33.40 34.83
C VAL A 4 41.94 33.11 35.74
N GLY A 5 40.78 33.73 35.48
CA GLY A 5 39.46 33.33 36.00
C GLY A 5 38.43 34.35 35.52
N GLY A 6 37.41 34.04 34.73
CA GLY A 6 36.62 32.81 34.66
C GLY A 6 35.19 33.20 35.04
N LEU A 7 34.48 33.89 34.14
CA LEU A 7 33.11 34.36 34.34
C LEU A 7 32.14 33.17 34.14
N GLY A 8 31.85 32.45 35.22
CA GLY A 8 30.89 31.36 35.25
C GLY A 8 29.45 31.87 35.27
N CYS A 9 28.67 31.45 34.27
CA CYS A 9 27.22 31.67 34.17
C CYS A 9 26.50 31.15 35.41
N LEU A 10 25.73 32.03 36.06
CA LEU A 10 24.79 31.67 37.13
C LEU A 10 23.59 30.96 36.50
N ALA A 11 23.52 29.64 36.65
CA ALA A 11 22.31 28.87 36.34
C ALA A 11 21.29 29.10 37.47
N SER A 12 20.09 29.58 37.10
CA SER A 12 19.01 29.87 38.05
C SER A 12 18.57 28.61 38.84
N PRO A 13 18.13 28.75 40.11
CA PRO A 13 17.76 27.63 40.99
C PRO A 13 16.70 26.66 40.40
N ALA A 14 15.85 27.15 39.48
CA ALA A 14 14.83 26.33 38.82
C ALA A 14 15.41 25.29 37.84
N VAL A 15 16.56 25.58 37.21
CA VAL A 15 17.21 24.67 36.26
C VAL A 15 17.86 23.49 36.99
N LEU A 16 18.47 23.75 38.15
CA LEU A 16 19.08 22.72 39.00
C LEU A 16 18.06 21.71 39.54
N LEU A 17 16.89 22.18 40.00
CA LEU A 17 15.79 21.30 40.45
C LEU A 17 15.23 20.43 39.31
N GLY A 18 15.05 20.99 38.11
CA GLY A 18 14.60 20.24 36.94
C GLY A 18 15.59 19.15 36.51
N THR A 19 16.89 19.45 36.49
CA THR A 19 17.93 18.47 36.14
C THR A 19 18.09 17.38 37.20
N VAL A 20 17.97 17.69 38.50
CA VAL A 20 18.08 16.69 39.57
C VAL A 20 16.89 15.75 39.57
N VAL A 21 15.66 16.23 39.31
CA VAL A 21 14.47 15.39 39.19
C VAL A 21 14.54 14.47 37.96
N VAL A 22 15.04 14.96 36.82
CA VAL A 22 15.24 14.15 35.60
C VAL A 22 16.33 13.08 35.81
N VAL A 23 17.42 13.39 36.51
CA VAL A 23 18.49 12.42 36.82
C VAL A 23 18.04 11.38 37.86
N ILE A 24 17.17 11.73 38.82
CA ILE A 24 16.61 10.77 39.78
C ILE A 24 15.57 9.84 39.11
N ILE A 25 14.77 10.36 38.17
CA ILE A 25 13.79 9.54 37.42
C ILE A 25 14.51 8.61 36.42
N LEU A 26 15.54 9.09 35.72
CA LEU A 26 16.32 8.25 34.79
C LEU A 26 17.30 7.32 35.50
N GLY A 27 17.88 7.71 36.64
CA GLY A 27 18.84 6.92 37.41
C GLY A 27 18.20 5.92 38.37
N GLY A 28 17.10 6.28 39.02
CA GLY A 28 16.43 5.41 40.00
C GLY A 28 15.54 4.35 39.37
N LEU A 29 14.74 4.72 38.37
CA LEU A 29 13.86 3.78 37.67
C LEU A 29 14.65 2.90 36.68
N GLY A 30 15.69 3.48 36.06
CA GLY A 30 16.58 2.77 35.15
C GLY A 30 17.34 1.62 35.82
N VAL A 31 17.84 1.79 37.04
CA VAL A 31 18.58 0.73 37.77
C VAL A 31 17.65 -0.37 38.30
N LEU A 32 16.41 -0.03 38.68
CA LEU A 32 15.42 -1.00 39.18
C LEU A 32 14.83 -1.85 38.05
N LEU A 33 14.66 -1.26 36.86
CA LEU A 33 14.20 -1.95 35.66
C LEU A 33 15.34 -2.57 34.84
N TYR A 34 16.61 -2.20 35.06
CA TYR A 34 17.76 -2.78 34.38
C TYR A 34 17.81 -4.32 34.42
N PRO A 35 17.63 -4.99 35.58
CA PRO A 35 17.61 -6.45 35.59
C PRO A 35 16.40 -7.02 34.83
N LEU A 36 15.24 -6.34 34.82
CA LEU A 36 14.07 -6.74 34.03
C LEU A 36 14.33 -6.57 32.52
N ILE A 37 14.98 -5.47 32.12
CA ILE A 37 15.38 -5.20 30.74
C ILE A 37 16.41 -6.25 30.29
N VAL A 38 17.41 -6.56 31.11
CA VAL A 38 18.39 -7.62 30.82
C VAL A 38 17.69 -8.98 30.71
N LEU A 39 16.68 -9.27 31.53
CA LEU A 39 15.92 -10.52 31.49
C LEU A 39 15.01 -10.60 30.25
N ILE A 40 14.43 -9.47 29.83
CA ILE A 40 13.73 -9.36 28.53
C ILE A 40 14.71 -9.57 27.38
N GLN A 41 15.93 -9.04 27.44
CA GLN A 41 16.93 -9.26 26.39
C GLN A 41 17.49 -10.70 26.38
N LEU A 42 17.52 -11.37 27.53
CA LEU A 42 18.01 -12.75 27.66
C LEU A 42 16.97 -13.81 27.29
N PHE A 43 15.67 -13.53 27.50
CA PHE A 43 14.57 -14.49 27.28
C PHE A 43 13.56 -14.06 26.22
N GLY A 44 13.51 -12.78 25.85
CA GLY A 44 12.75 -12.24 24.74
C GLY A 44 13.72 -11.92 23.61
N GLY A 45 13.88 -12.88 22.69
CA GLY A 45 14.82 -12.80 21.57
C GLY A 45 14.92 -11.40 20.98
N GLY A 46 16.09 -10.79 21.15
CA GLY A 46 16.48 -9.55 20.49
C GLY A 46 16.53 -9.74 18.98
N GLY A 47 15.38 -9.65 18.33
CA GLY A 47 15.28 -9.35 16.91
C GLY A 47 15.63 -7.89 16.73
N THR A 48 16.88 -7.64 16.37
CA THR A 48 17.24 -6.36 15.75
C THR A 48 16.68 -6.37 14.33
N GLU A 49 15.84 -5.36 14.04
CA GLU A 49 15.22 -4.92 12.77
C GLU A 49 13.74 -5.29 12.52
N PRO A 50 12.88 -4.35 12.01
CA PRO A 50 13.24 -3.36 10.98
C PRO A 50 12.71 -1.93 11.20
N ALA A 51 13.57 -0.99 11.57
CA ALA A 51 13.28 0.43 11.35
C ALA A 51 13.50 0.85 9.87
N ILE A 52 14.30 0.06 9.13
CA ILE A 52 14.64 0.30 7.72
C ILE A 52 13.50 -0.06 6.75
N GLU A 53 12.61 -1.00 7.11
CA GLU A 53 11.45 -1.36 6.27
C GLU A 53 10.34 -0.30 6.33
N ALA A 54 9.99 0.19 7.53
CA ALA A 54 8.88 1.14 7.69
C ALA A 54 9.16 2.49 7.01
N LYS A 55 10.40 2.97 7.06
CA LYS A 55 10.79 4.22 6.40
C LYS A 55 10.70 4.12 4.88
N LYS A 56 11.18 3.00 4.31
CA LYS A 56 11.16 2.75 2.88
C LYS A 56 9.72 2.61 2.36
N VAL A 57 8.85 1.94 3.11
CA VAL A 57 7.41 1.86 2.78
C VAL A 57 6.74 3.23 2.81
N VAL A 58 7.02 4.07 3.81
CA VAL A 58 6.46 5.43 3.86
C VAL A 58 6.96 6.30 2.71
N GLU A 59 8.24 6.17 2.33
CA GLU A 59 8.83 6.89 1.21
C GLU A 59 8.21 6.46 -0.13
N VAL A 60 7.96 5.16 -0.33
CA VAL A 60 7.29 4.65 -1.53
C VAL A 60 5.82 5.06 -1.59
N LEU A 61 5.10 5.04 -0.47
CA LEU A 61 3.71 5.53 -0.41
C LEU A 61 3.62 7.02 -0.75
N GLN A 62 4.63 7.80 -0.38
CA GLN A 62 4.76 9.21 -0.70
C GLN A 62 5.49 9.47 -2.03
N GLY A 63 5.92 8.40 -2.71
CA GLY A 63 6.66 8.45 -3.96
C GLY A 63 5.84 9.08 -5.08
N ASP A 64 6.56 9.57 -6.09
CA ASP A 64 6.01 10.14 -7.32
C ASP A 64 5.72 9.08 -8.39
N GLY A 65 5.77 7.79 -8.01
CA GLY A 65 5.49 6.66 -8.89
C GLY A 65 6.53 6.43 -9.99
N LYS A 66 7.69 7.11 -9.92
CA LYS A 66 8.79 6.97 -10.88
C LYS A 66 9.81 5.88 -10.49
N GLY A 67 9.48 5.02 -9.54
CA GLY A 67 10.33 3.90 -9.16
C GLY A 67 10.54 2.91 -10.31
N GLU A 68 11.55 2.04 -10.14
CA GLU A 68 11.80 0.95 -11.08
C GLU A 68 10.74 -0.13 -10.90
N LEU A 69 10.02 -0.46 -11.98
CA LEU A 69 9.03 -1.53 -11.99
C LEU A 69 9.73 -2.88 -11.84
N ASP A 70 9.35 -3.66 -10.81
CA ASP A 70 9.80 -5.04 -10.61
C ASP A 70 9.11 -5.98 -11.61
N PRO A 71 9.86 -6.58 -12.56
CA PRO A 71 9.30 -7.50 -13.55
C PRO A 71 8.62 -8.73 -12.94
N ALA A 72 8.95 -9.11 -11.71
CA ALA A 72 8.34 -10.26 -11.04
C ALA A 72 6.90 -10.02 -10.57
N GLN A 73 6.46 -8.75 -10.55
CA GLN A 73 5.16 -8.33 -9.99
C GLN A 73 4.08 -8.12 -11.05
N VAL A 74 4.44 -8.20 -12.33
CA VAL A 74 3.53 -8.03 -13.47
C VAL A 74 3.57 -9.27 -14.38
N PRO A 75 2.47 -9.58 -15.11
CA PRO A 75 2.51 -10.59 -16.15
C PRO A 75 3.57 -10.28 -17.21
N ALA A 76 4.35 -11.28 -17.60
CA ALA A 76 5.54 -11.10 -18.43
C ALA A 76 5.23 -10.56 -19.84
N ASP A 77 4.07 -10.89 -20.37
CA ASP A 77 3.54 -10.43 -21.66
C ASP A 77 3.11 -8.95 -21.63
N LEU A 78 2.84 -8.39 -20.45
CA LEU A 78 2.42 -6.99 -20.30
C LEU A 78 3.57 -6.04 -19.97
N LEU A 79 4.71 -6.58 -19.53
CA LEU A 79 5.83 -5.82 -18.97
C LEU A 79 6.29 -4.68 -19.89
N GLU A 80 6.48 -4.97 -21.18
CA GLU A 80 7.02 -3.99 -22.12
C GLU A 80 6.00 -2.90 -22.44
N SER A 81 4.71 -3.25 -22.61
CA SER A 81 3.65 -2.26 -22.81
C SER A 81 3.47 -1.35 -21.58
N ILE A 82 3.57 -1.90 -20.37
CA ILE A 82 3.51 -1.12 -19.12
C ILE A 82 4.69 -0.15 -19.03
N LYS A 83 5.90 -0.62 -19.34
CA LYS A 83 7.10 0.24 -19.37
C LYS A 83 6.98 1.35 -20.41
N ALA A 84 6.52 1.00 -21.61
CA ALA A 84 6.35 1.96 -22.70
C ALA A 84 5.31 3.03 -22.34
N ALA A 85 4.14 2.63 -21.83
CA ALA A 85 3.09 3.56 -21.39
C ALA A 85 3.58 4.48 -20.25
N GLY A 86 4.30 3.94 -19.27
CA GLY A 86 4.91 4.69 -18.17
C GLY A 86 6.16 5.51 -18.55
N ALA A 87 6.55 5.53 -19.82
CA ALA A 87 7.65 6.36 -20.33
C ALA A 87 7.16 7.50 -21.22
N LEU A 88 5.85 7.58 -21.50
CA LEU A 88 5.28 8.57 -22.42
C LEU A 88 5.37 10.02 -21.91
N CYS A 89 5.38 10.22 -20.59
CA CYS A 89 5.55 11.54 -19.98
C CYS A 89 6.15 11.44 -18.57
N GLU A 90 6.71 12.55 -18.10
CA GLU A 90 7.45 12.58 -16.83
C GLU A 90 6.56 12.30 -15.60
N ALA A 91 5.29 12.70 -15.64
CA ALA A 91 4.40 12.63 -14.47
C ALA A 91 3.90 11.21 -14.14
N ILE A 92 4.02 10.27 -15.07
CA ILE A 92 3.37 8.95 -15.01
C ILE A 92 4.42 7.88 -15.24
N GLY A 93 4.87 7.22 -14.17
CA GLY A 93 5.83 6.13 -14.24
C GLY A 93 5.20 4.75 -14.44
N PRO A 94 5.99 3.72 -14.80
CA PRO A 94 5.50 2.37 -15.06
C PRO A 94 4.90 1.68 -13.82
N VAL A 95 5.35 2.05 -12.62
CA VAL A 95 4.77 1.60 -11.34
C VAL A 95 3.33 2.10 -11.20
N VAL A 96 3.05 3.34 -11.62
CA VAL A 96 1.69 3.92 -11.62
C VAL A 96 0.79 3.15 -12.58
N VAL A 97 1.27 2.89 -13.79
CA VAL A 97 0.53 2.14 -14.81
C VAL A 97 0.20 0.74 -14.30
N ALA A 98 1.18 -0.01 -13.80
CA ALA A 98 0.96 -1.34 -13.24
C ALA A 98 -0.07 -1.34 -12.09
N ALA A 99 0.04 -0.38 -11.17
CA ALA A 99 -0.89 -0.22 -10.07
C ALA A 99 -2.32 0.10 -10.56
N GLN A 100 -2.48 0.96 -11.57
CA GLN A 100 -3.79 1.23 -12.14
C GLN A 100 -4.38 -0.01 -12.82
N LEU A 101 -3.63 -0.72 -13.67
CA LEU A 101 -4.13 -1.92 -14.34
C LEU A 101 -4.61 -3.00 -13.35
N ASP A 102 -3.89 -3.21 -12.24
CA ASP A 102 -4.33 -4.08 -11.15
C ASP A 102 -5.63 -3.58 -10.53
N ARG A 103 -5.72 -2.29 -10.21
CA ARG A 103 -6.92 -1.70 -9.61
C ARG A 103 -8.14 -1.79 -10.52
N GLU A 104 -7.94 -1.57 -11.82
CA GLU A 104 -8.99 -1.49 -12.83
C GLU A 104 -9.51 -2.87 -13.19
N SER A 105 -8.62 -3.80 -13.56
CA SER A 105 -9.00 -5.09 -14.11
C SER A 105 -8.40 -6.30 -13.39
N GLY A 106 -7.42 -6.11 -12.52
CA GLY A 106 -6.60 -7.23 -12.02
C GLY A 106 -5.78 -7.87 -13.15
N PHE A 107 -5.38 -7.08 -14.15
CA PHE A 107 -4.75 -7.50 -15.39
C PHE A 107 -5.61 -8.39 -16.31
N ASP A 108 -6.94 -8.31 -16.25
CA ASP A 108 -7.83 -9.04 -17.17
C ASP A 108 -8.07 -8.24 -18.47
N PRO A 109 -7.51 -8.69 -19.63
CA PRO A 109 -7.68 -7.99 -20.90
C PRO A 109 -9.09 -8.15 -21.50
N ASN A 110 -9.92 -9.04 -20.97
CA ASN A 110 -11.28 -9.27 -21.46
C ASN A 110 -12.35 -8.63 -20.58
N LYS A 111 -11.95 -7.85 -19.57
CA LYS A 111 -12.89 -7.27 -18.62
C LYS A 111 -13.82 -6.28 -19.30
N VAL A 112 -15.11 -6.40 -18.99
CA VAL A 112 -16.12 -5.38 -19.33
C VAL A 112 -16.64 -4.78 -18.04
N GLY A 113 -16.48 -3.47 -17.91
CA GLY A 113 -16.89 -2.69 -16.75
C GLY A 113 -18.41 -2.44 -16.72
N PRO A 114 -18.95 -2.04 -15.55
CA PRO A 114 -20.37 -1.80 -15.38
C PRO A 114 -20.91 -0.62 -16.19
N GLU A 115 -20.05 0.32 -16.62
CA GLU A 115 -20.43 1.49 -17.43
C GLU A 115 -20.01 1.31 -18.90
N GLY A 116 -19.57 0.11 -19.28
CA GLY A 116 -19.16 -0.25 -20.64
C GLY A 116 -17.69 -0.01 -20.94
N GLU A 117 -16.86 0.16 -19.92
CA GLU A 117 -15.41 0.19 -20.05
C GLU A 117 -14.87 -1.17 -20.53
N GLU A 118 -13.86 -1.17 -21.38
CA GLU A 118 -13.39 -2.40 -22.03
C GLU A 118 -11.90 -2.64 -21.81
N GLY A 119 -11.57 -3.91 -21.59
CA GLY A 119 -10.22 -4.44 -21.49
C GLY A 119 -9.43 -4.01 -20.26
N ILE A 120 -8.11 -4.23 -20.33
CA ILE A 120 -7.25 -4.23 -19.15
C ILE A 120 -7.15 -2.86 -18.45
N SER A 121 -7.25 -1.78 -19.21
CA SER A 121 -7.19 -0.40 -18.69
C SER A 121 -8.53 0.14 -18.19
N GLN A 122 -9.63 -0.54 -18.52
CA GLN A 122 -11.00 -0.08 -18.26
C GLN A 122 -11.21 1.38 -18.67
N LEU A 123 -10.67 1.78 -19.82
CA LEU A 123 -11.01 3.07 -20.42
C LEU A 123 -12.46 3.05 -20.91
N ALA A 124 -13.17 4.16 -20.70
CA ALA A 124 -14.47 4.36 -21.34
C ALA A 124 -14.32 4.33 -22.88
N PRO A 125 -15.29 3.80 -23.64
CA PRO A 125 -15.17 3.65 -25.09
C PRO A 125 -14.82 4.94 -25.84
N ALA A 126 -15.36 6.08 -25.39
CA ALA A 126 -15.05 7.38 -25.98
C ALA A 126 -13.60 7.82 -25.77
N VAL A 127 -13.01 7.45 -24.63
CA VAL A 127 -11.59 7.73 -24.32
C VAL A 127 -10.71 6.80 -25.15
N PHE A 128 -11.02 5.50 -25.21
CA PHE A 128 -10.27 4.58 -26.07
C PHE A 128 -10.33 4.99 -27.55
N THR A 129 -11.47 5.48 -28.04
CA THR A 129 -11.59 6.02 -29.41
C THR A 129 -10.62 7.18 -29.68
N GLN A 130 -10.31 7.98 -28.66
CA GLN A 130 -9.41 9.13 -28.79
C GLN A 130 -7.92 8.74 -28.69
N PHE A 131 -7.59 7.73 -27.89
CA PHE A 131 -6.20 7.41 -27.54
C PHE A 131 -5.73 6.02 -27.99
N GLY A 132 -6.62 5.18 -28.52
CA GLY A 132 -6.30 3.85 -29.04
C GLY A 132 -5.55 3.92 -30.37
N GLU A 133 -4.45 3.19 -30.45
CA GLU A 133 -3.65 2.96 -31.66
C GLU A 133 -3.36 1.46 -31.76
N ASP A 134 -2.82 1.01 -32.89
CA ASP A 134 -2.37 -0.38 -33.10
C ASP A 134 -0.92 -0.44 -32.62
N ASP A 135 -0.72 -0.70 -31.33
CA ASP A 135 0.56 -0.53 -30.64
C ASP A 135 1.45 -1.79 -30.72
N ASP A 136 0.90 -2.92 -31.19
CA ASP A 136 1.63 -4.18 -31.40
C ASP A 136 1.75 -4.58 -32.89
N ASP A 137 1.35 -3.69 -33.81
CA ASP A 137 1.37 -3.87 -35.26
C ASP A 137 0.57 -5.11 -35.74
N ASN A 138 -0.48 -5.52 -35.01
CA ASN A 138 -1.30 -6.67 -35.37
C ASN A 138 -2.41 -6.37 -36.40
N GLY A 139 -2.55 -5.11 -36.80
CA GLY A 139 -3.51 -4.63 -37.80
C GLY A 139 -4.90 -4.35 -37.24
N LYS A 140 -5.06 -4.28 -35.90
CA LYS A 140 -6.32 -3.98 -35.23
C LYS A 140 -6.06 -2.96 -34.12
N VAL A 141 -7.03 -2.07 -33.92
CA VAL A 141 -7.08 -1.17 -32.76
C VAL A 141 -8.22 -1.64 -31.88
N SER A 142 -7.93 -2.17 -30.70
CA SER A 142 -8.93 -2.82 -29.84
C SER A 142 -8.69 -2.60 -28.35
N ALA A 143 -9.72 -2.20 -27.61
CA ALA A 143 -9.62 -2.06 -26.15
C ALA A 143 -9.37 -3.39 -25.44
N PHE A 144 -9.76 -4.51 -26.07
CA PHE A 144 -9.49 -5.88 -25.60
C PHE A 144 -8.11 -6.39 -26.01
N ASP A 145 -7.37 -5.64 -26.82
CA ASP A 145 -5.94 -5.89 -27.02
C ASP A 145 -5.16 -5.23 -25.88
N ALA A 146 -4.32 -6.01 -25.19
CA ALA A 146 -3.65 -5.51 -24.00
C ALA A 146 -2.61 -4.43 -24.33
N ALA A 147 -1.90 -4.54 -25.46
CA ALA A 147 -0.89 -3.55 -25.83
C ALA A 147 -1.56 -2.21 -26.16
N ASP A 148 -2.56 -2.23 -27.03
CA ASP A 148 -3.33 -1.03 -27.41
C ASP A 148 -3.98 -0.38 -26.20
N SER A 149 -4.60 -1.18 -25.32
CA SER A 149 -5.31 -0.70 -24.14
C SER A 149 -4.39 -0.04 -23.11
N ILE A 150 -3.21 -0.63 -22.87
CA ILE A 150 -2.21 -0.08 -21.94
C ILE A 150 -1.59 1.20 -22.50
N MET A 151 -1.25 1.22 -23.79
CA MET A 151 -0.67 2.39 -24.44
C MET A 151 -1.69 3.54 -24.54
N ALA A 152 -2.95 3.24 -24.84
CA ALA A 152 -4.04 4.22 -24.78
C ALA A 152 -4.20 4.82 -23.38
N GLN A 153 -4.09 4.00 -22.33
CA GLN A 153 -4.12 4.47 -20.95
C GLN A 153 -2.96 5.44 -20.68
N GLY A 154 -1.73 5.09 -21.09
CA GLY A 154 -0.57 5.95 -20.94
C GLY A 154 -0.75 7.30 -21.64
N ARG A 155 -1.20 7.29 -22.90
CA ARG A 155 -1.49 8.53 -23.66
C ARG A 155 -2.56 9.37 -22.97
N HIS A 156 -3.63 8.74 -22.49
CA HIS A 156 -4.70 9.44 -21.77
C HIS A 156 -4.21 10.07 -20.45
N LEU A 157 -3.45 9.33 -19.65
CA LEU A 157 -2.86 9.83 -18.40
C LEU A 157 -1.92 11.02 -18.65
N CYS A 158 -1.11 10.98 -19.71
CA CYS A 158 -0.24 12.09 -20.06
C CYS A 158 -1.01 13.34 -20.52
N ALA A 159 -2.12 13.17 -21.23
CA ALA A 159 -3.01 14.29 -21.57
C ALA A 159 -3.60 14.94 -20.32
N LEU A 160 -4.15 14.11 -19.41
CA LEU A 160 -4.68 14.58 -18.12
C LEU A 160 -3.61 15.28 -17.27
N ALA A 161 -2.40 14.74 -17.22
CA ALA A 161 -1.28 15.33 -16.48
C ALA A 161 -0.91 16.72 -17.00
N GLY A 162 -0.95 16.93 -18.32
CA GLY A 162 -0.73 18.25 -18.92
C GLY A 162 -1.79 19.27 -18.51
N GLU A 163 -3.06 18.89 -18.54
CA GLU A 163 -4.17 19.77 -18.11
C GLU A 163 -4.09 20.09 -16.61
N VAL A 164 -3.84 19.07 -15.79
CA VAL A 164 -3.69 19.18 -14.34
C VAL A 164 -2.48 20.06 -13.98
N GLN A 165 -1.36 19.93 -14.67
CA GLN A 165 -0.20 20.80 -14.47
C GLN A 165 -0.58 22.27 -14.66
N GLY A 166 -1.39 22.58 -15.68
CA GLY A 166 -1.92 23.94 -15.89
C GLY A 166 -2.77 24.45 -14.72
N LEU A 167 -3.55 23.58 -14.07
CA LEU A 167 -4.30 23.93 -12.85
C LEU A 167 -3.38 24.21 -11.66
N VAL A 168 -2.32 23.42 -11.50
CA VAL A 168 -1.33 23.60 -10.42
C VAL A 168 -0.55 24.90 -10.62
N ASP A 169 -0.04 25.14 -11.84
CA ASP A 169 0.76 26.32 -12.18
C ASP A 169 -0.04 27.62 -12.02
N SER A 170 -1.34 27.59 -12.31
CA SER A 170 -2.24 28.74 -12.15
C SER A 170 -2.78 28.90 -10.72
N GLY A 171 -2.47 27.98 -9.81
CA GLY A 171 -2.99 27.96 -8.44
C GLY A 171 -4.49 27.63 -8.34
N GLN A 172 -5.08 27.08 -9.40
CA GLN A 172 -6.48 26.62 -9.41
C GLN A 172 -6.66 25.28 -8.70
N ALA A 173 -5.60 24.48 -8.55
CA ALA A 173 -5.62 23.24 -7.77
C ALA A 173 -4.34 23.09 -6.93
N ILE A 174 -4.47 22.49 -5.74
CA ILE A 174 -3.36 22.19 -4.84
C ILE A 174 -3.23 20.67 -4.71
N GLY A 175 -2.04 20.15 -4.97
CA GLY A 175 -1.72 18.73 -4.90
C GLY A 175 -0.50 18.40 -5.75
N THR A 176 -0.07 17.14 -5.72
CA THR A 176 0.92 16.66 -6.70
C THR A 176 0.24 16.44 -8.04
N VAL A 177 0.96 16.66 -9.14
CA VAL A 177 0.44 16.43 -10.49
C VAL A 177 -0.04 14.99 -10.65
N LEU A 178 0.69 14.02 -10.09
CA LEU A 178 0.31 12.61 -10.08
C LEU A 178 -1.05 12.39 -9.39
N ASP A 179 -1.22 12.83 -8.14
CA ASP A 179 -2.45 12.59 -7.38
C ASP A 179 -3.67 13.22 -8.07
N LEU A 180 -3.50 14.43 -8.59
CA LEU A 180 -4.54 15.16 -9.29
C LEU A 180 -4.85 14.52 -10.65
N THR A 181 -3.85 13.94 -11.33
CA THR A 181 -4.05 13.15 -12.57
C THR A 181 -4.83 11.88 -12.29
N LEU A 182 -4.49 11.14 -11.23
CA LEU A 182 -5.23 9.94 -10.81
C LEU A 182 -6.68 10.30 -10.41
N ALA A 183 -6.87 11.44 -9.74
CA ALA A 183 -8.20 11.95 -9.44
C ALA A 183 -8.99 12.30 -10.72
N ALA A 184 -8.33 12.94 -11.69
CA ALA A 184 -8.93 13.28 -12.98
C ALA A 184 -9.29 12.04 -13.81
N TYR A 185 -8.45 11.00 -13.78
CA TYR A 185 -8.74 9.71 -14.46
C TYR A 185 -10.01 9.07 -13.90
N ASN A 186 -10.21 9.11 -12.57
CA ASN A 186 -11.40 8.56 -11.94
C ASN A 186 -12.66 9.45 -12.08
N THR A 187 -12.48 10.72 -12.46
CA THR A 187 -13.57 11.69 -12.57
C THR A 187 -13.45 12.49 -13.87
N ASN A 188 -12.78 13.64 -13.82
CA ASN A 188 -12.32 14.46 -14.94
C ASN A 188 -11.53 15.66 -14.39
N VAL A 189 -10.82 16.39 -15.26
CA VAL A 189 -10.06 17.60 -14.91
C VAL A 189 -10.95 18.70 -14.33
N GLU A 190 -12.18 18.82 -14.82
CA GLU A 190 -13.11 19.85 -14.35
C GLU A 190 -13.51 19.64 -12.88
N ALA A 191 -13.73 18.40 -12.45
CA ALA A 191 -14.00 18.07 -11.06
C ALA A 191 -12.82 18.43 -10.15
N VAL A 192 -11.59 18.16 -10.60
CA VAL A 192 -10.36 18.56 -9.90
C VAL A 192 -10.27 20.08 -9.77
N ARG A 193 -10.54 20.81 -10.85
CA ARG A 193 -10.57 22.28 -10.86
C ARG A 193 -11.62 22.85 -9.90
N GLN A 194 -12.84 22.30 -9.91
CA GLN A 194 -13.92 22.75 -9.03
C GLN A 194 -13.63 22.47 -7.55
N ALA A 195 -12.97 21.35 -7.26
CA ALA A 195 -12.55 20.99 -5.91
C ALA A 195 -11.32 21.78 -5.43
N GLY A 196 -10.56 22.39 -6.34
CA GLY A 196 -9.27 23.00 -6.03
C GLY A 196 -8.20 21.98 -5.62
N GLY A 197 -8.34 20.72 -6.02
CA GLY A 197 -7.53 19.59 -5.56
C GLY A 197 -8.24 18.26 -5.82
N ILE A 198 -7.98 17.25 -4.99
CA ILE A 198 -8.70 15.96 -5.08
C ILE A 198 -10.17 16.16 -4.64
N PRO A 199 -11.17 15.85 -5.48
CA PRO A 199 -12.57 15.93 -5.09
C PRO A 199 -12.88 15.11 -3.83
N ALA A 200 -13.56 15.71 -2.85
CA ALA A 200 -13.92 15.10 -1.57
C ALA A 200 -15.12 14.12 -1.68
N VAL A 201 -15.08 13.24 -2.69
CA VAL A 201 -16.01 12.13 -2.85
C VAL A 201 -15.27 10.84 -2.53
N ASN A 202 -15.86 10.01 -1.67
CA ASN A 202 -15.19 8.80 -1.12
C ASN A 202 -14.60 7.89 -2.20
N ARG A 203 -15.26 7.81 -3.37
CA ARG A 203 -14.79 7.03 -4.53
C ARG A 203 -13.41 7.50 -5.00
N THR A 204 -13.23 8.80 -5.20
CA THR A 204 -12.02 9.38 -5.83
C THR A 204 -10.85 9.44 -4.87
N THR A 205 -11.08 9.86 -3.61
CA THR A 205 -10.02 9.78 -2.59
C THR A 205 -9.58 8.33 -2.38
N GLY A 206 -10.52 7.39 -2.31
CA GLY A 206 -10.22 5.96 -2.18
C GLY A 206 -9.45 5.41 -3.39
N TYR A 207 -9.77 5.86 -4.60
CA TYR A 207 -9.07 5.49 -5.82
C TYR A 207 -7.59 5.87 -5.76
N VAL A 208 -7.28 7.15 -5.52
CA VAL A 208 -5.90 7.66 -5.43
C VAL A 208 -5.12 6.91 -4.35
N VAL A 209 -5.70 6.77 -3.15
CA VAL A 209 -5.05 6.04 -2.04
C VAL A 209 -4.78 4.58 -2.39
N SER A 210 -5.73 3.90 -3.05
CA SER A 210 -5.57 2.49 -3.40
C SER A 210 -4.43 2.25 -4.39
N ILE A 211 -4.21 3.16 -5.33
CA ILE A 211 -3.11 3.07 -6.31
C ILE A 211 -1.77 3.29 -5.62
N ARG A 212 -1.64 4.34 -4.81
CA ARG A 212 -0.40 4.62 -4.07
C ARG A 212 -0.01 3.47 -3.14
N ALA A 213 -1.00 2.83 -2.51
CA ALA A 213 -0.77 1.67 -1.65
C ALA A 213 -0.11 0.48 -2.36
N MET A 214 -0.20 0.41 -3.69
CA MET A 214 0.40 -0.67 -4.49
C MET A 214 1.80 -0.35 -5.01
N PHE A 215 2.32 0.87 -4.86
CA PHE A 215 3.66 1.21 -5.37
C PHE A 215 4.74 0.30 -4.77
N ALA A 216 4.66 0.03 -3.47
CA ALA A 216 5.60 -0.84 -2.78
C ALA A 216 5.59 -2.28 -3.34
N LYS A 217 4.40 -2.81 -3.68
CA LYS A 217 4.28 -4.10 -4.38
C LYS A 217 5.01 -4.05 -5.71
N TYR A 218 4.71 -3.06 -6.56
CA TYR A 218 5.22 -2.99 -7.93
C TYR A 218 6.68 -2.55 -8.06
N GLU A 219 7.26 -1.94 -7.03
CA GLU A 219 8.69 -1.67 -6.93
C GLU A 219 9.48 -2.84 -6.32
N GLY A 220 8.81 -3.94 -5.96
CA GLY A 220 9.44 -5.07 -5.28
C GLY A 220 9.90 -4.73 -3.84
N ILE A 221 9.36 -3.64 -3.28
CA ILE A 221 9.68 -3.15 -1.94
C ILE A 221 8.61 -3.67 -0.98
N GLY A 222 8.83 -4.88 -0.51
CA GLY A 222 7.99 -5.53 0.48
C GLY A 222 8.20 -7.03 0.39
N ALA A 223 8.48 -7.69 1.52
CA ALA A 223 8.49 -9.14 1.54
C ALA A 223 7.12 -9.65 1.03
N PRO A 224 7.07 -10.79 0.28
CA PRO A 224 5.80 -11.48 0.10
C PRO A 224 5.15 -11.62 1.48
N PRO A 225 3.82 -11.43 1.61
CA PRO A 225 3.16 -11.59 2.90
C PRO A 225 3.65 -12.93 3.47
N PRO A 226 4.06 -13.00 4.75
CA PRO A 226 4.50 -14.26 5.33
C PRO A 226 3.41 -15.27 5.01
N SER A 227 3.74 -16.27 4.20
CA SER A 227 2.86 -17.38 3.94
C SER A 227 2.66 -18.03 5.30
N PHE A 228 1.56 -17.70 5.96
CA PHE A 228 1.11 -18.51 7.07
C PHE A 228 0.95 -19.90 6.47
N PRO A 229 1.67 -20.92 6.97
CA PRO A 229 1.34 -22.28 6.58
C PRO A 229 -0.17 -22.44 6.80
N PRO A 230 -0.91 -23.15 5.93
CA PRO A 230 -2.31 -23.42 6.17
C PRO A 230 -2.41 -23.89 7.62
N THR A 231 -3.14 -23.15 8.44
CA THR A 231 -3.41 -23.58 9.80
C THR A 231 -4.14 -24.89 9.66
N THR A 232 -3.41 -26.00 9.77
CA THR A 232 -4.00 -27.29 10.06
C THR A 232 -4.84 -27.02 11.30
N PRO A 233 -6.18 -27.16 11.24
CA PRO A 233 -7.00 -27.06 12.43
C PRO A 233 -6.37 -28.00 13.48
N PRO A 234 -6.23 -27.58 14.74
CA PRO A 234 -5.79 -28.50 15.78
C PRO A 234 -6.69 -29.74 15.68
N ALA A 235 -6.06 -30.91 15.60
CA ALA A 235 -6.79 -32.16 15.55
C ALA A 235 -7.80 -32.15 16.69
N THR A 236 -9.09 -32.24 16.35
CA THR A 236 -10.16 -32.45 17.33
C THR A 236 -9.73 -33.63 18.20
N PRO A 237 -9.65 -33.50 19.53
CA PRO A 237 -9.31 -34.63 20.37
C PRO A 237 -10.33 -35.73 20.09
N THR A 238 -9.85 -36.85 19.56
CA THR A 238 -10.66 -38.07 19.42
C THR A 238 -11.20 -38.41 20.81
N PRO A 239 -12.53 -38.55 21.01
CA PRO A 239 -13.04 -38.96 22.30
C PRO A 239 -12.49 -40.35 22.62
N THR A 240 -11.78 -40.46 23.74
CA THR A 240 -11.37 -41.73 24.33
C THR A 240 -12.60 -42.63 24.47
N PRO A 241 -12.58 -43.88 23.97
CA PRO A 241 -13.68 -44.81 24.18
C PRO A 241 -13.80 -45.10 25.69
N THR A 242 -14.89 -44.66 26.29
CA THR A 242 -15.28 -45.08 27.64
C THR A 242 -15.52 -46.59 27.62
N ALA A 243 -14.80 -47.33 28.44
CA ALA A 243 -14.98 -48.76 28.62
C ALA A 243 -16.42 -49.07 29.07
N PRO A 244 -17.04 -50.16 28.57
CA PRO A 244 -18.40 -50.52 28.95
C PRO A 244 -18.46 -50.97 30.42
N SER A 245 -19.31 -50.32 31.20
CA SER A 245 -19.72 -50.80 32.53
C SER A 245 -20.51 -52.10 32.39
N SER A 246 -20.14 -53.11 33.16
CA SER A 246 -20.78 -54.43 33.23
C SER A 246 -22.29 -54.34 33.49
N PRO A 247 -23.09 -55.28 32.95
CA PRO A 247 -24.53 -55.32 33.16
C PRO A 247 -24.87 -55.82 34.57
N ASP A 248 -25.73 -55.08 35.26
CA ASP A 248 -26.40 -55.54 36.49
C ASP A 248 -27.60 -56.45 36.13
N PRO A 249 -27.91 -57.49 36.92
CA PRO A 249 -28.80 -58.56 36.51
C PRO A 249 -30.28 -58.21 36.63
N THR A 250 -31.04 -58.68 35.64
CA THR A 250 -32.49 -58.63 35.50
C THR A 250 -33.27 -59.19 36.70
N PRO A 251 -34.33 -58.51 37.18
CA PRO A 251 -35.44 -59.17 37.84
C PRO A 251 -36.64 -59.41 36.89
N SER A 252 -37.14 -60.64 36.98
CA SER A 252 -38.19 -61.30 36.19
C SER A 252 -39.60 -60.66 36.21
N PRO A 253 -40.51 -61.09 35.30
CA PRO A 253 -41.75 -60.40 34.96
C PRO A 253 -42.98 -60.91 35.74
N ASN A 254 -43.99 -60.05 35.88
CA ASN A 254 -45.42 -60.34 36.01
C ASN A 254 -46.16 -58.99 36.12
N ALA A 255 -47.38 -58.77 35.66
CA ALA A 255 -48.33 -59.43 34.78
C ALA A 255 -49.40 -58.35 34.50
N SER A 256 -50.03 -58.35 33.33
CA SER A 256 -51.26 -57.58 33.07
C SER A 256 -52.39 -58.01 34.00
N PRO A 257 -53.38 -57.14 34.20
CA PRO A 257 -54.55 -57.16 33.32
C PRO A 257 -54.78 -55.85 32.55
#